data_AF-A0A913YWX5-F1
#
_entry.id   AF-A0A913YWX5-F1
#
_cell.length_a   1.000
_cell.length_b   1.000
_cell.length_c   1.000
_cell.angle_alpha   90.00
_cell.angle_beta   90.00
_cell.angle_gamma   90.00
#
_symmetry.space_group_name_H-M   'P 1'
#
loop_
_entity.id
_entity.type
_entity.pdbx_description
1 polymer ?
#
loop_
_entity_poly.entity_id
_entity_poly.type
_entity_poly.pdbx_seq_one_letter_code
_entity_poly.pdbx_strand_id
1 'polypeptide(L)'
;MDAKAVLMVVIIAMTLFLGLAFGNKISCNQIQGSDFECAKNSDCRCDGKWLICKRKTCVPMTIKDFMERQPCFGVFKTNCTEDADCRCADGTKLMCEDNECVREKAIAAF
;
A
#
# COMPACT_ATOMS: atom_id res chain seq x y z
N MET A 1 21.35 -23.83 -40.58
CA MET A 1 20.71 -22.63 -40.02
C MET A 1 21.42 -21.41 -40.57
N ASP A 2 20.69 -20.55 -41.29
CA ASP A 2 21.27 -19.34 -41.87
C ASP A 2 21.70 -18.35 -40.79
N ALA A 3 22.92 -17.80 -40.92
CA ALA A 3 23.47 -16.83 -39.97
C ALA A 3 22.56 -15.60 -39.77
N LYS A 4 21.77 -15.25 -40.80
CA LYS A 4 20.77 -14.17 -40.76
C LYS A 4 19.61 -14.47 -39.81
N ALA A 5 19.17 -15.73 -39.76
CA ALA A 5 18.09 -16.15 -38.86
C ALA A 5 18.55 -16.12 -37.40
N VAL A 6 19.81 -16.51 -37.14
CA VAL A 6 20.39 -16.44 -35.79
C VAL A 6 20.51 -15.00 -35.31
N LEU A 7 20.97 -14.08 -36.17
CA LEU A 7 21.10 -12.67 -35.83
C LEU A 7 19.75 -12.02 -35.48
N MET A 8 18.69 -12.32 -36.24
CA MET A 8 17.34 -11.81 -35.97
C MET A 8 16.82 -12.25 -34.60
N VAL A 9 17.01 -13.52 -34.24
CA VAL A 9 16.57 -14.06 -32.95
C VAL A 9 17.29 -13.38 -31.78
N VAL A 10 18.58 -13.10 -31.93
CA VAL A 10 19.37 -12.40 -30.90
C VAL A 10 18.89 -10.96 -30.71
N ILE A 11 18.58 -10.24 -31.79
CA ILE A 11 18.08 -8.86 -31.72
C ILE A 11 16.72 -8.81 -31.01
N ILE A 12 15.80 -9.71 -31.37
CA ILE A 12 14.46 -9.78 -30.75
C ILE A 12 14.57 -10.14 -29.26
N ALA A 13 15.44 -11.09 -28.90
CA ALA A 13 15.69 -11.42 -27.51
C ALA A 13 16.23 -10.20 -26.75
N MET A 14 17.22 -9.49 -27.29
CA MET A 14 17.79 -8.30 -26.66
C MET A 14 16.74 -7.19 -26.48
N THR A 15 15.90 -6.90 -27.47
CA THR A 15 14.87 -5.86 -27.35
C THR A 15 13.80 -6.21 -26.32
N LEU A 16 13.42 -7.49 -26.21
CA LEU A 16 12.51 -7.98 -25.16
C LEU A 16 13.13 -7.86 -23.76
N PHE A 17 14.41 -8.22 -23.60
CA PHE A 17 15.12 -8.09 -22.33
C PHE A 17 15.29 -6.62 -21.89
N LEU A 18 15.57 -5.71 -22.83
CA LEU A 18 15.65 -4.28 -22.54
C LEU A 18 14.28 -3.70 -22.13
N GLY A 19 13.18 -4.12 -22.77
CA GLY A 19 11.83 -3.65 -22.42
C GLY A 19 11.38 -4.02 -21.01
N LEU A 20 11.81 -5.17 -20.49
CA LEU A 20 11.48 -5.63 -19.14
C LEU A 20 12.28 -4.94 -18.02
N ALA A 21 13.41 -4.30 -18.36
CA ALA A 21 14.28 -3.64 -17.38
C ALA A 21 13.80 -2.23 -17.00
N PHE A 22 12.91 -1.62 -17.78
CA PHE A 22 12.28 -0.34 -17.47
C PHE A 22 11.01 -0.54 -16.64
N GLY A 23 11.15 -1.17 -15.48
CA GLY A 23 10.16 -1.00 -14.42
C GLY A 23 10.17 0.46 -14.00
N ASN A 24 9.14 1.23 -14.39
CA ASN A 24 8.99 2.63 -14.01
C ASN A 24 9.10 2.75 -12.48
N LYS A 25 10.24 3.25 -11.98
CA LYS A 25 10.38 3.62 -10.58
C LYS A 25 9.51 4.86 -10.37
N ILE A 26 8.31 4.65 -9.83
CA ILE A 26 7.41 5.75 -9.45
C ILE A 26 8.15 6.62 -8.45
N SER A 27 8.31 7.90 -8.78
CA SER A 27 8.95 8.85 -7.87
C SER A 27 8.01 9.12 -6.69
N CYS A 28 8.56 9.18 -5.47
CA CYS A 28 7.79 9.49 -4.26
C CYS A 28 6.98 10.79 -4.35
N ASN A 29 7.46 11.76 -5.14
CA ASN A 29 6.73 13.01 -5.36
C ASN A 29 5.47 12.81 -6.23
N GLN A 30 5.40 11.75 -7.03
CA GLN A 30 4.19 11.36 -7.78
C GLN A 30 3.22 10.55 -6.93
N ILE A 31 3.72 9.79 -5.96
CA ILE A 31 2.89 9.06 -5.00
C ILE A 31 2.17 10.04 -4.07
N GLN A 32 2.83 11.14 -3.71
CA GLN A 32 2.32 12.14 -2.79
C GLN A 32 1.42 13.17 -3.51
N GLY A 33 0.14 12.86 -3.73
CA GLY A 33 -0.80 13.78 -4.38
C GLY A 33 -2.11 13.15 -4.86
N SER A 34 -2.94 13.95 -5.53
CA SER A 34 -4.24 13.56 -6.12
C SER A 34 -4.14 12.58 -7.29
N ASP A 35 -2.95 12.45 -7.88
CA ASP A 35 -2.77 11.74 -9.15
C ASP A 35 -2.47 10.25 -8.95
N PHE A 36 -2.26 9.83 -7.70
CA PHE A 36 -2.03 8.44 -7.34
C PHE A 36 -3.17 7.93 -6.47
N GLU A 37 -4.06 7.16 -7.09
CA GLU A 37 -5.12 6.46 -6.37
C GLU A 37 -4.58 5.24 -5.64
N CYS A 38 -4.71 5.23 -4.32
CA CYS A 38 -4.34 4.09 -3.49
C CYS A 38 -5.59 3.32 -3.01
N ALA A 39 -5.45 2.02 -2.85
CA ALA A 39 -6.46 1.17 -2.20
C ALA A 39 -6.02 0.78 -0.79
N LYS A 40 -4.71 0.71 -0.53
CA LYS A 40 -4.12 0.29 0.74
C LYS A 40 -2.80 1.02 1.01
N ASN A 41 -2.35 1.02 2.26
CA ASN A 41 -1.11 1.72 2.65
C ASN A 41 0.15 1.18 1.93
N SER A 42 0.16 -0.10 1.56
CA SER A 42 1.27 -0.68 0.81
C SER A 42 1.42 -0.13 -0.61
N ASP A 43 0.37 0.50 -1.16
CA ASP A 43 0.44 1.21 -2.43
C ASP A 43 1.19 2.55 -2.28
N CYS A 44 1.23 3.10 -1.07
CA CYS A 44 1.90 4.36 -0.73
C CYS A 44 3.38 4.18 -0.34
N ARG A 45 4.01 3.07 -0.75
CA ARG A 45 5.36 2.73 -0.32
C ARG A 45 6.38 3.67 -0.96
N CYS A 46 7.01 4.50 -0.14
CA CYS A 46 8.02 5.45 -0.54
C CYS A 46 9.23 5.35 0.40
N ASP A 47 10.42 5.13 -0.15
CA ASP A 47 11.63 5.04 0.64
C ASP A 47 11.87 6.36 1.41
N GLY A 48 12.05 6.26 2.73
CA GLY A 48 12.30 7.39 3.61
C GLY A 48 11.08 8.22 4.00
N LYS A 49 9.86 7.85 3.56
CA LYS A 49 8.61 8.50 4.00
C LYS A 49 7.57 7.47 4.45
N TRP A 50 6.94 7.73 5.59
CA TRP A 50 5.78 6.99 6.06
C TRP A 50 4.51 7.63 5.50
N LEU A 51 4.04 7.11 4.37
CA LEU A 51 2.78 7.54 3.74
C LEU A 51 1.70 6.48 3.99
N ILE A 52 0.47 6.94 4.09
CA ILE A 52 -0.72 6.11 4.29
C ILE A 52 -1.76 6.43 3.21
N CYS A 53 -2.57 5.44 2.87
CA CYS A 53 -3.70 5.64 1.99
C CYS A 53 -4.87 6.23 2.77
N LYS A 54 -5.35 7.41 2.36
CA LYS A 54 -6.47 8.09 2.99
C LYS A 54 -7.36 8.69 1.91
N ARG A 55 -8.63 8.26 1.85
CA ARG A 55 -9.59 8.70 0.81
C ARG A 55 -9.01 8.55 -0.60
N LYS A 56 -8.43 7.38 -0.90
CA LYS A 56 -7.75 7.07 -2.16
C LYS A 56 -6.56 7.96 -2.51
N THR A 57 -5.97 8.68 -1.57
CA THR A 57 -4.73 9.45 -1.82
C THR A 57 -3.67 9.12 -0.80
N CYS A 58 -2.42 9.06 -1.23
CA CYS A 58 -1.30 8.83 -0.32
C CYS A 58 -0.91 10.13 0.37
N VAL A 59 -1.10 10.17 1.68
CA VAL A 59 -0.81 11.32 2.52
C VAL A 59 0.24 10.97 3.58
N PRO A 60 1.02 11.93 4.08
CA PRO A 60 1.93 11.70 5.20
C PRO A 60 1.19 11.18 6.44
N MET A 61 1.75 10.14 7.06
CA MET A 61 1.23 9.65 8.33
C MET A 61 1.46 10.69 9.42
N THR A 62 0.39 11.14 10.09
CA THR A 62 0.52 12.02 11.25
C THR A 62 0.60 11.21 12.55
N ILE A 63 1.04 11.84 13.64
CA ILE A 63 1.05 11.24 14.99
C ILE A 63 -0.37 10.82 15.40
N LYS A 64 -1.38 11.61 15.03
CA LYS A 64 -2.78 11.28 15.28
C LYS A 64 -3.19 10.02 14.53
N ASP A 65 -2.87 9.92 13.24
CA ASP A 65 -3.14 8.71 12.45
C ASP A 65 -2.43 7.49 13.06
N PHE A 66 -1.20 7.67 13.57
CA PHE A 66 -0.46 6.61 14.27
C PHE A 66 -1.16 6.16 15.56
N MET A 67 -1.62 7.08 16.39
CA MET A 67 -2.32 6.74 17.63
C MET A 67 -3.71 6.12 17.38
N GLU A 68 -4.45 6.62 16.38
CA GLU A 68 -5.75 6.06 16.00
C GLU A 68 -5.61 4.63 15.43
N ARG A 69 -4.49 4.36 14.76
CA ARG A 69 -4.12 3.03 14.21
C ARG A 69 -3.39 2.12 15.18
N GLN A 70 -3.08 2.60 16.39
CA GLN A 70 -2.67 1.75 17.53
C GLN A 70 -3.79 1.59 18.55
N PRO A 71 -4.93 0.97 18.19
CA PRO A 71 -5.97 0.72 19.17
C PRO A 71 -5.60 -0.35 20.21
N CYS A 72 -4.75 -1.33 19.86
CA CYS A 72 -4.31 -2.38 20.78
C CYS A 72 -2.81 -2.26 21.07
N PHE A 73 -2.42 -2.23 22.35
CA PHE A 73 -1.00 -2.36 22.73
C PHE A 73 -0.53 -3.79 22.44
N GLY A 74 0.58 -3.96 21.72
CA GLY A 74 1.19 -5.28 21.46
C GLY A 74 0.54 -6.13 20.35
N VAL A 75 -0.50 -5.63 19.66
CA VAL A 75 -1.06 -6.29 18.48
C VAL A 75 -0.90 -5.38 17.27
N PHE A 76 0.23 -5.51 16.56
CA PHE A 76 0.43 -4.88 15.26
C PHE A 76 -0.47 -5.56 14.23
N LYS A 77 -1.63 -4.97 13.95
CA LYS A 77 -2.58 -5.54 12.99
C LYS A 77 -2.33 -5.00 11.61
N THR A 78 -1.49 -5.71 10.89
CA THR A 78 -1.37 -5.60 9.43
C THR A 78 -2.20 -6.73 8.84
N ASN A 79 -3.32 -6.40 8.20
CA ASN A 79 -4.25 -7.28 7.46
C ASN A 79 -5.36 -7.95 8.31
N CYS A 80 -6.60 -7.49 8.15
CA CYS A 80 -7.82 -8.15 8.62
C CYS A 80 -8.75 -8.47 7.44
N THR A 81 -9.59 -9.48 7.57
CA THR A 81 -10.64 -9.84 6.60
C THR A 81 -12.03 -9.58 7.19
N GLU A 82 -12.18 -9.77 8.51
CA GLU A 82 -13.43 -9.59 9.24
C GLU A 82 -13.20 -8.95 10.62
N ASP A 83 -14.24 -8.40 11.23
CA ASP A 83 -14.17 -7.79 12.57
C ASP A 83 -13.73 -8.78 13.66
N ALA A 84 -13.83 -10.09 13.43
CA ALA A 84 -13.33 -11.09 14.37
C ALA A 84 -11.80 -11.11 14.43
N ASP A 85 -11.12 -10.77 13.33
CA ASP A 85 -9.67 -10.55 13.28
C ASP A 85 -9.28 -9.31 14.12
N CYS A 86 -10.27 -8.45 14.36
CA CYS A 86 -10.39 -7.25 15.17
C CYS A 86 -10.09 -7.28 16.68
N ARG A 87 -9.87 -8.43 17.32
CA ARG A 87 -9.77 -8.52 18.80
C ARG A 87 -8.52 -7.87 19.44
N CYS A 88 -8.69 -6.94 20.37
CA CYS A 88 -7.61 -6.47 21.26
C CYS A 88 -7.57 -7.29 22.56
N ALA A 89 -6.40 -7.37 23.20
CA ALA A 89 -6.21 -8.06 24.48
C ALA A 89 -6.92 -7.36 25.66
N ASP A 90 -7.17 -6.06 25.56
CA ASP A 90 -7.89 -5.24 26.54
C ASP A 90 -9.42 -5.32 26.36
N GLY A 91 -9.91 -6.09 25.38
CA GLY A 91 -11.33 -6.21 25.05
C GLY A 91 -11.88 -5.05 24.21
N THR A 92 -11.05 -4.10 23.77
CA THR A 92 -11.47 -3.04 22.85
C THR A 92 -11.95 -3.66 21.54
N LYS A 93 -13.20 -3.35 21.15
CA LYS A 93 -13.80 -3.82 19.92
C LYS A 93 -13.34 -2.92 18.77
N LEU A 94 -12.72 -3.54 17.77
CA LEU A 94 -12.31 -2.88 16.52
C LEU A 94 -13.06 -3.50 15.36
N MET A 95 -13.25 -2.70 14.32
CA MET A 95 -13.80 -3.13 13.04
C MET A 95 -12.69 -3.27 12.01
N CYS A 96 -12.90 -4.16 11.05
CA CYS A 96 -12.03 -4.26 9.88
C CYS A 96 -12.50 -3.27 8.80
N GLU A 97 -11.70 -2.23 8.55
CA GLU A 97 -11.94 -1.23 7.50
C GLU A 97 -10.67 -1.20 6.61
N ASP A 98 -10.82 -1.39 5.30
CA ASP A 98 -9.70 -1.40 4.33
C ASP A 98 -8.57 -2.41 4.63
N ASN A 99 -8.93 -3.59 5.15
CA ASN A 99 -8.00 -4.61 5.67
C ASN A 99 -7.13 -4.11 6.85
N GLU A 100 -7.57 -3.06 7.54
CA GLU A 100 -6.94 -2.54 8.74
C GLU A 100 -7.94 -2.52 9.91
N CYS A 101 -7.43 -2.79 11.10
CA CYS A 101 -8.26 -2.77 12.29
C CYS A 101 -8.33 -1.37 12.87
N VAL A 102 -9.52 -0.76 12.82
CA VAL A 102 -9.76 0.62 13.26
C VAL A 102 -10.79 0.67 14.38
N ARG A 103 -10.78 1.76 15.16
CA ARG A 103 -11.79 1.99 16.20
C ARG A 103 -13.15 2.27 15.56
N GLU A 104 -14.20 1.72 16.18
CA GLU A 104 -15.57 2.06 15.82
C GLU A 104 -15.79 3.57 16.01
N LYS A 105 -16.09 4.27 14.91
CA LYS A 105 -16.44 5.69 14.96
C LYS A 105 -17.75 5.77 15.73
N ALA A 106 -17.70 6.26 16.97
CA ALA A 106 -18.91 6.63 17.68
C ALA A 106 -19.63 7.68 16.82
N ILE A 107 -20.74 7.29 16.20
CA ILE A 107 -21.61 8.24 15.54
C ILE A 107 -22.18 9.08 16.68
N ALA A 108 -21.64 10.28 16.87
CA ALA A 108 -22.25 11.27 17.73
C ALA A 108 -23.61 11.57 17.10
N ALA A 109 -24.66 10.95 17.65
CA ALA A 109 -26.03 11.34 17.40
C ALA A 109 -26.16 12.78 17.90
N PHE A 110 -26.20 13.73 16.97
CA PHE A 110 -26.65 15.09 17.20
C PHE A 110 -28.14 15.17 16.95
#